data_AF-A0A963QCM9-F1
#
_entry.id   AF-A0A963QCM9-F1
#
_cell.length_a   1.000
_cell.length_b   1.000
_cell.length_c   1.000
_cell.angle_alpha   90.00
_cell.angle_beta   90.00
_cell.angle_gamma   90.00
#
_symmetry.space_group_name_H-M   'P 1'
#
loop_
_entity.id
_entity.type
_entity.pdbx_description
1 polymer ?
#
loop_
_entity_poly.entity_id
_entity_poly.type
_entity_poly.pdbx_seq_one_letter_code
_entity_poly.pdbx_strand_id
1 'polypeptide(L)'
;MDYARYYLPPALQLGVIASFLAGGPWVWFGISTLIILGLIDSVLPNDFATRRIGNKTLADIPVWMSSLLGPAIYLAAAVWVARNPGAAVHEYVGVILSCAWMSAVPLVPATHELYHQRGKIRRFVGRYCQICYLDCTREIAHVVGHHIYVATDKDGDTAP
;
A
#
# COMPACT_ATOMS: atom_id res chain seq x y z
N MET A 1 18.97 -11.24 3.47
CA MET A 1 18.19 -11.85 2.39
C MET A 1 17.57 -10.73 1.57
N ASP A 2 17.92 -10.57 0.29
CA ASP A 2 17.53 -9.38 -0.47
C ASP A 2 16.03 -9.31 -0.79
N TYR A 3 15.34 -10.47 -0.87
CA TYR A 3 13.90 -10.53 -1.14
C TYR A 3 13.04 -10.27 0.08
N ALA A 4 13.41 -10.81 1.25
CA ALA A 4 12.53 -10.88 2.42
C ALA A 4 12.00 -9.51 2.87
N ARG A 5 12.83 -8.46 2.73
CA ARG A 5 12.46 -7.07 3.05
C ARG A 5 11.21 -6.58 2.29
N TYR A 6 11.01 -7.05 1.05
CA TYR A 6 9.88 -6.64 0.22
C TYR A 6 8.58 -7.36 0.58
N TYR A 7 8.63 -8.37 1.45
CA TYR A 7 7.43 -9.06 1.96
C TYR A 7 6.86 -8.42 3.23
N LEU A 8 7.53 -7.41 3.80
CA LEU A 8 6.99 -6.68 4.94
C LEU A 8 5.64 -6.00 4.63
N PRO A 9 5.47 -5.25 3.51
CA PRO A 9 4.18 -4.62 3.22
C PRO A 9 2.99 -5.58 3.16
N PRO A 10 3.02 -6.70 2.41
CA PRO A 10 1.88 -7.61 2.40
C PRO A 10 1.71 -8.37 3.72
N ALA A 11 2.76 -8.60 4.50
CA ALA A 11 2.63 -9.15 5.85
C ALA A 11 1.87 -8.20 6.79
N LEU A 12 2.15 -6.89 6.71
CA LEU A 12 1.41 -5.87 7.47
C LEU A 12 -0.05 -5.80 7.02
N GLN A 13 -0.33 -5.86 5.71
CA GLN A 13 -1.70 -5.89 5.20
C GLN A 13 -2.49 -7.11 5.70
N LEU A 14 -1.87 -8.30 5.70
CA LEU A 14 -2.47 -9.50 6.31
C LEU A 14 -2.73 -9.30 7.82
N GLY A 15 -1.80 -8.66 8.52
CA GLY A 15 -1.96 -8.28 9.92
C GLY A 15 -3.15 -7.35 10.16
N VAL A 16 -3.37 -6.36 9.29
CA VAL A 16 -4.55 -5.46 9.35
C VAL A 16 -5.84 -6.22 9.11
N ILE A 17 -5.88 -7.13 8.13
CA ILE A 17 -7.06 -7.97 7.90
C ILE A 17 -7.37 -8.81 9.15
N ALA A 18 -6.34 -9.44 9.74
CA ALA A 18 -6.50 -10.20 10.97
C ALA A 18 -6.95 -9.33 12.15
N SER A 19 -6.47 -8.09 12.23
CA SER A 19 -6.83 -7.16 13.30
C SER A 19 -8.28 -6.69 13.21
N PHE A 20 -8.81 -6.52 11.99
CA PHE A 20 -10.24 -6.29 11.76
C PHE A 20 -11.07 -7.53 12.13
N LEU A 21 -10.60 -8.75 11.87
CA LEU A 21 -11.31 -9.95 12.31
C LEU A 21 -11.34 -10.07 13.85
N ALA A 22 -10.30 -9.61 14.55
CA ALA A 22 -10.24 -9.60 16.00
C ALA A 22 -11.12 -8.50 16.64
N GLY A 23 -11.21 -7.33 16.00
CA GLY A 23 -12.03 -6.20 16.48
C GLY A 23 -11.50 -5.55 17.76
N GLY A 24 -12.30 -4.68 18.38
CA GLY A 24 -11.91 -3.99 19.61
C GLY A 24 -10.67 -3.10 19.40
N PRO A 25 -9.72 -3.07 20.35
CA PRO A 25 -8.52 -2.24 20.22
C PRO A 25 -7.60 -2.65 19.05
N TRP A 26 -7.74 -3.87 18.52
CA TRP A 26 -6.89 -4.38 17.44
C TRP A 26 -7.10 -3.65 16.11
N VAL A 27 -8.22 -2.95 15.92
CA VAL A 27 -8.46 -2.13 14.71
C VAL A 27 -7.42 -1.01 14.54
N TRP A 28 -6.69 -0.65 15.60
CA TRP A 28 -5.61 0.32 15.58
C TRP A 28 -4.28 -0.24 15.08
N PHE A 29 -4.16 -1.56 14.87
CA PHE A 29 -2.91 -2.19 14.44
C PHE A 29 -2.33 -1.52 13.19
N GLY A 30 -3.15 -1.28 12.16
CA GLY A 30 -2.68 -0.71 10.90
C GLY A 30 -2.00 0.64 11.10
N ILE A 31 -2.70 1.64 11.63
CA ILE A 31 -2.12 2.96 11.86
C ILE A 31 -0.96 2.95 12.86
N SER A 32 -0.96 2.03 13.83
CA SER A 32 0.15 1.89 14.79
C SER A 32 1.45 1.52 14.08
N THR A 33 1.39 0.78 12.97
CA THR A 33 2.59 0.44 12.19
C THR A 33 3.29 1.67 11.59
N LEU A 34 2.56 2.73 11.24
CA LEU A 34 3.18 3.99 10.79
C LEU A 34 4.09 4.56 11.88
N ILE A 35 3.56 4.68 13.09
CA ILE A 35 4.31 5.27 14.22
C ILE A 35 5.50 4.39 14.57
N ILE A 36 5.29 3.07 14.70
CA ILE A 36 6.34 2.14 15.07
C ILE A 36 7.44 2.08 14.01
N LEU A 37 7.08 1.96 12.73
CA LEU A 37 8.07 1.90 11.65
C LEU A 37 8.79 3.24 11.48
N GLY A 38 8.10 4.38 11.64
CA GLY A 38 8.74 5.69 11.60
C GLY A 38 9.77 5.89 12.73
N LEU A 39 9.45 5.43 13.94
CA LEU A 39 10.41 5.45 15.05
C LEU A 39 11.60 4.53 14.79
N ILE A 40 11.37 3.32 14.26
CA ILE A 40 12.45 2.40 13.90
C ILE A 40 13.33 3.03 12.81
N ASP A 41 12.73 3.57 11.74
CA ASP A 41 13.44 4.20 10.63
C ASP A 41 14.32 5.38 11.12
N SER A 42 13.82 6.17 12.08
CA SER A 42 14.55 7.32 12.63
C SER A 42 15.88 6.98 13.33
N VAL A 43 16.07 5.73 13.76
CA VAL A 43 17.29 5.27 14.44
C VAL A 43 18.12 4.30 13.60
N LEU A 44 17.61 3.84 12.46
CA LEU A 44 18.35 2.97 11.56
C LEU A 44 19.35 3.79 10.72
N PRO A 45 20.54 3.24 10.43
CA PRO A 45 21.47 3.88 9.51
C PRO A 45 20.95 3.79 8.06
N ASN A 46 21.30 4.77 7.24
CA ASN A 46 21.03 4.73 5.80
C ASN A 46 21.67 3.47 5.18
N ASP A 47 20.85 2.70 4.46
CA ASP A 47 21.30 1.48 3.78
C ASP A 47 21.51 1.74 2.28
N PHE A 48 22.76 2.02 1.91
CA PHE A 48 23.20 2.23 0.53
C PHE A 48 23.67 0.95 -0.17
N ALA A 49 23.53 -0.23 0.46
CA ALA A 49 24.07 -1.45 -0.13
C ALA A 49 23.27 -1.89 -1.38
N THR A 50 23.97 -2.12 -2.48
CA THR A 50 23.37 -2.59 -3.74
C THR A 50 22.70 -3.96 -3.55
N ARG A 51 21.44 -4.07 -3.94
CA ARG A 51 20.68 -5.33 -3.84
C ARG A 51 20.99 -6.24 -5.01
N ARG A 52 21.08 -7.55 -4.73
CA ARG A 52 21.25 -8.60 -5.73
C ARG A 52 19.93 -9.36 -5.90
N ILE A 53 19.14 -8.92 -6.87
CA ILE A 53 17.84 -9.52 -7.23
C ILE A 53 18.01 -10.25 -8.56
N GLY A 54 18.21 -11.58 -8.52
CA GLY A 54 18.43 -12.42 -9.71
C GLY A 54 17.18 -13.10 -10.27
N ASN A 55 16.17 -13.30 -9.42
CA ASN A 55 14.87 -13.89 -9.76
C ASN A 55 13.78 -12.81 -9.75
N LYS A 56 13.25 -12.51 -10.94
CA LYS A 56 12.17 -11.53 -11.12
C LYS A 56 10.86 -11.99 -10.48
N THR A 57 10.50 -13.27 -10.59
CA THR A 57 9.23 -13.79 -10.06
C THR A 57 9.16 -13.59 -8.55
N LEU A 58 10.25 -13.85 -7.83
CA LEU A 58 10.30 -13.63 -6.38
C LEU A 58 10.16 -12.14 -5.99
N ALA A 59 10.61 -11.22 -6.85
CA ALA A 59 10.41 -9.78 -6.63
C ALA A 59 8.97 -9.34 -6.98
N ASP A 60 8.33 -10.00 -7.95
CA ASP A 60 6.96 -9.70 -8.36
C ASP A 60 5.90 -10.19 -7.36
N ILE A 61 6.15 -11.26 -6.60
CA ILE A 61 5.19 -11.81 -5.64
C ILE A 61 4.67 -10.76 -4.64
N PRO A 62 5.52 -10.03 -3.89
CA PRO A 62 5.04 -9.05 -2.93
C PRO A 62 4.30 -7.88 -3.59
N VAL A 63 4.64 -7.52 -4.83
CA VAL A 63 3.92 -6.51 -5.62
C VAL A 63 2.49 -6.97 -5.86
N TRP A 64 2.30 -8.18 -6.41
CA TRP A 64 0.98 -8.74 -6.65
C TRP A 64 0.17 -8.92 -5.38
N MET A 65 0.79 -9.46 -4.33
CA MET A 65 0.14 -9.61 -3.03
C MET A 65 -0.34 -8.26 -2.52
N SER A 66 0.50 -7.23 -2.56
CA SER A 66 0.15 -5.92 -2.01
C SER A 66 -0.96 -5.22 -2.78
N SER A 67 -0.97 -5.37 -4.11
CA SER A 67 -2.04 -4.84 -4.96
C SER A 67 -3.39 -5.51 -4.70
N LEU A 68 -3.41 -6.84 -4.51
CA LEU A 68 -4.66 -7.58 -4.28
C LEU A 68 -5.16 -7.45 -2.83
N LEU A 69 -4.24 -7.38 -1.86
CA LEU A 69 -4.60 -7.21 -0.45
C LEU A 69 -5.15 -5.82 -0.13
N GLY A 70 -4.81 -4.79 -0.92
CA GLY A 70 -5.38 -3.44 -0.78
C GLY A 70 -6.92 -3.46 -0.78
N PRO A 71 -7.59 -3.85 -1.88
CA PRO A 71 -9.04 -4.02 -1.91
C PRO A 71 -9.57 -5.02 -0.88
N ALA A 72 -8.81 -6.08 -0.58
CA ALA A 72 -9.22 -7.07 0.43
C ALA A 72 -9.33 -6.45 1.85
N ILE A 73 -8.49 -5.48 2.19
CA ILE A 73 -8.60 -4.72 3.45
C ILE A 73 -9.91 -3.95 3.52
N TYR A 74 -10.37 -3.33 2.42
CA TYR A 74 -11.66 -2.64 2.38
C TYR A 74 -12.83 -3.62 2.53
N LEU A 75 -12.74 -4.81 1.93
CA LEU A 75 -13.73 -5.87 2.16
C LEU A 75 -13.72 -6.34 3.61
N ALA A 76 -12.55 -6.52 4.22
CA ALA A 76 -12.42 -6.87 5.63
C ALA A 76 -13.00 -5.77 6.55
N ALA A 77 -12.75 -4.50 6.24
CA ALA A 77 -13.35 -3.37 6.94
C ALA A 77 -14.88 -3.37 6.83
N ALA A 78 -15.43 -3.59 5.62
CA ALA A 78 -16.87 -3.68 5.41
C ALA A 78 -17.51 -4.84 6.20
N VAL A 79 -16.85 -6.00 6.22
CA VAL A 79 -17.27 -7.16 7.03
C VAL A 79 -17.21 -6.83 8.53
N TRP A 80 -16.16 -6.14 8.99
CA TRP A 80 -16.05 -5.71 10.38
C TRP A 80 -17.19 -4.75 10.76
N VAL A 81 -17.48 -3.74 9.94
CA VAL A 81 -18.59 -2.80 10.18
C VAL A 81 -19.92 -3.55 10.29
N ALA A 82 -20.19 -4.47 9.36
CA ALA A 82 -21.43 -5.26 9.36
C ALA A 82 -21.59 -6.15 10.60
N ARG A 83 -20.48 -6.63 11.17
CA ARG A 83 -20.48 -7.47 12.37
C ARG A 83 -20.52 -6.69 13.68
N ASN A 84 -20.23 -5.39 13.66
CA ASN A 84 -20.11 -4.55 14.85
C ASN A 84 -21.00 -3.29 14.76
N PRO A 85 -22.34 -3.42 14.68
CA PRO A 85 -23.25 -2.29 14.51
C PRO A 85 -23.27 -1.29 15.69
N GLY A 86 -22.71 -1.67 16.84
CA GLY A 86 -22.58 -0.83 18.04
C GLY A 86 -21.14 -0.47 18.40
N ALA A 87 -20.20 -0.59 17.45
CA ALA A 87 -18.80 -0.25 17.69
C ALA A 87 -18.66 1.21 18.15
N ALA A 88 -17.70 1.46 19.03
CA ALA A 88 -17.45 2.81 19.49
C ALA A 88 -16.82 3.65 18.36
N VAL A 89 -17.06 4.97 18.38
CA VAL A 89 -16.54 5.90 17.36
C VAL A 89 -15.02 5.77 17.17
N HIS A 90 -14.27 5.57 18.26
CA HIS A 90 -12.82 5.42 18.20
C HIS A 90 -12.38 4.14 17.44
N GLU A 91 -13.18 3.09 17.46
CA GLU A 91 -12.88 1.88 16.68
C GLU A 91 -13.04 2.14 15.18
N TYR A 92 -14.10 2.86 14.77
CA TYR A 92 -14.27 3.30 13.38
C TYR A 92 -13.10 4.18 12.93
N VAL A 93 -12.64 5.10 13.79
CA VAL A 93 -11.46 5.92 13.50
C VAL A 93 -10.22 5.03 13.27
N GLY A 94 -9.99 4.03 14.13
CA GLY A 94 -8.89 3.09 13.97
C GLY A 94 -8.95 2.31 12.65
N VAL A 95 -10.14 1.85 12.23
CA VAL A 95 -10.35 1.19 10.93
C VAL A 95 -10.06 2.14 9.77
N ILE A 96 -10.61 3.36 9.79
CA ILE A 96 -10.42 4.36 8.74
C ILE A 96 -8.94 4.70 8.58
N LEU A 97 -8.24 4.98 9.69
CA LEU A 97 -6.82 5.32 9.67
C LEU A 97 -5.96 4.14 9.21
N SER A 98 -6.31 2.91 9.60
CA SER A 98 -5.64 1.70 9.13
C SER A 98 -5.82 1.49 7.62
N CYS A 99 -7.02 1.69 7.08
CA CYS A 99 -7.28 1.64 5.64
C CYS A 99 -6.51 2.72 4.88
N ALA A 100 -6.51 3.96 5.37
CA ALA A 100 -5.79 5.06 4.75
C ALA A 100 -4.27 4.77 4.69
N TRP A 101 -3.70 4.32 5.80
CA TRP A 101 -2.28 3.99 5.88
C TRP A 101 -1.87 2.82 4.97
N MET A 102 -2.64 1.73 4.96
CA MET A 102 -2.39 0.58 4.08
C MET A 102 -2.59 0.91 2.60
N SER A 103 -3.38 1.94 2.29
CA SER A 103 -3.59 2.43 0.93
C SER A 103 -2.44 3.31 0.46
N ALA A 104 -1.86 4.13 1.34
CA ALA A 104 -0.76 5.03 1.01
C ALA A 104 0.57 4.30 0.77
N VAL A 105 1.03 3.48 1.71
CA VAL A 105 2.42 2.98 1.68
C VAL A 105 2.57 1.59 1.05
N PRO A 106 1.80 0.56 1.44
CA PRO A 106 1.85 -0.73 0.75
C PRO A 106 1.28 -0.70 -0.67
N LEU A 107 0.14 -0.04 -0.85
CA LEU A 107 -0.65 -0.19 -2.08
C LEU A 107 -0.18 0.71 -3.23
N VAL A 108 0.04 2.02 -3.01
CA VAL A 108 0.48 2.94 -4.08
C VAL A 108 1.73 2.45 -4.80
N PRO A 109 2.83 2.05 -4.13
CA PRO A 109 4.03 1.55 -4.81
C PRO A 109 3.76 0.22 -5.54
N ALA A 110 2.95 -0.67 -4.97
CA ALA A 110 2.65 -1.95 -5.60
C ALA A 110 1.83 -1.77 -6.89
N THR A 111 0.79 -0.94 -6.86
CA THR A 111 0.02 -0.61 -8.07
C THR A 111 0.89 0.14 -9.08
N HIS A 112 1.77 1.03 -8.60
CA HIS A 112 2.76 1.74 -9.40
C HIS A 112 3.61 0.80 -10.24
N GLU A 113 4.22 -0.20 -9.60
CA GLU A 113 5.01 -1.19 -10.32
C GLU A 113 4.16 -1.97 -11.33
N LEU A 114 2.94 -2.39 -10.98
CA LEU A 114 2.10 -3.16 -11.90
C LEU A 114 1.70 -2.40 -13.16
N TYR A 115 1.34 -1.11 -13.06
CA TYR A 115 0.93 -0.35 -14.25
C TYR A 115 2.09 0.07 -15.14
N HIS A 116 3.33 0.14 -14.61
CA HIS A 116 4.53 0.31 -15.43
C HIS A 116 4.90 -0.95 -16.20
N GLN A 117 4.67 -2.12 -15.58
CA GLN A 117 5.03 -3.38 -16.20
C GLN A 117 4.22 -3.66 -17.48
N ARG A 118 4.82 -4.45 -18.38
CA ARG A 118 4.17 -4.89 -19.61
C ARG A 118 3.13 -5.97 -19.32
N GLY A 119 2.01 -5.93 -20.03
CA GLY A 119 0.96 -6.95 -19.99
C GLY A 119 -0.40 -6.39 -19.56
N LYS A 120 -1.46 -6.83 -20.22
CA LYS A 120 -2.82 -6.29 -20.02
C LYS A 120 -3.33 -6.50 -18.59
N ILE A 121 -3.10 -7.68 -18.01
CA ILE A 121 -3.58 -8.01 -16.66
C ILE A 121 -2.87 -7.17 -15.59
N ARG A 122 -1.53 -7.01 -15.71
CA ARG A 122 -0.73 -6.19 -14.78
C ARG A 122 -1.23 -4.75 -14.76
N ARG A 123 -1.39 -4.14 -15.95
CA ARG A 123 -1.94 -2.79 -16.07
C ARG A 123 -3.36 -2.66 -15.56
N PHE A 124 -4.22 -3.63 -15.87
CA PHE A 124 -5.60 -3.64 -15.36
C PHE A 124 -5.64 -3.63 -13.83
N VAL A 125 -4.92 -4.57 -13.18
CA VAL A 125 -4.89 -4.64 -11.71
C VAL A 125 -4.23 -3.40 -11.12
N GLY A 126 -3.09 -2.95 -11.68
CA GLY A 126 -2.42 -1.72 -11.27
C GLY A 126 -3.31 -0.48 -11.37
N ARG A 127 -4.21 -0.39 -12.36
CA ARG A 127 -5.15 0.72 -12.54
C ARG A 127 -6.34 0.67 -11.59
N TYR A 128 -6.96 -0.48 -11.44
CA TYR A 128 -8.24 -0.56 -10.72
C TYR A 128 -8.08 -0.67 -9.20
N CYS A 129 -6.97 -1.21 -8.70
CA CYS A 129 -6.72 -1.24 -7.25
C CYS A 129 -6.48 0.16 -6.65
N GLN A 130 -6.25 1.17 -7.49
CA GLN A 130 -6.06 2.57 -7.08
C GLN A 130 -7.30 3.20 -6.43
N ILE A 131 -8.47 2.59 -6.64
CA ILE A 131 -9.72 3.00 -5.99
C ILE A 131 -9.60 3.10 -4.47
N CYS A 132 -8.71 2.32 -3.85
CA CYS A 132 -8.50 2.33 -2.41
C CYS A 132 -7.87 3.65 -1.90
N TYR A 133 -7.11 4.36 -2.74
CA TYR A 133 -6.57 5.68 -2.41
C TYR A 133 -7.21 6.82 -3.20
N LEU A 134 -8.36 6.55 -3.85
CA LEU A 134 -9.22 7.54 -4.53
C LEU A 134 -8.54 8.34 -5.64
N ASP A 135 -7.45 7.83 -6.23
CA ASP A 135 -6.82 8.41 -7.41
C ASP A 135 -6.77 7.38 -8.54
N CYS A 136 -7.93 7.16 -9.17
CA CYS A 136 -8.09 6.22 -10.29
C CYS A 136 -7.43 6.71 -11.60
N THR A 137 -6.86 7.91 -11.61
CA THR A 137 -6.21 8.52 -12.77
C THR A 137 -4.70 8.58 -12.64
N ARG A 138 -4.13 8.13 -11.51
CA ARG A 138 -2.69 8.23 -11.22
C ARG A 138 -1.84 7.63 -12.32
N GLU A 139 -2.23 6.50 -12.91
CA GLU A 139 -1.46 5.91 -14.02
C GLU A 139 -1.27 6.88 -15.19
N ILE A 140 -2.31 7.63 -15.57
CA ILE A 140 -2.25 8.58 -16.69
C ILE A 140 -1.34 9.75 -16.32
N ALA A 141 -1.58 10.36 -15.15
CA ALA A 141 -0.78 11.47 -14.65
C ALA A 141 0.70 11.07 -14.51
N HIS A 142 0.97 9.87 -13.99
CA HIS A 142 2.31 9.38 -13.69
C HIS A 142 3.07 8.92 -14.95
N VAL A 143 2.44 8.14 -15.83
CA VAL A 143 3.12 7.54 -17.01
C VAL A 143 3.18 8.52 -18.19
N VAL A 144 2.12 9.30 -18.42
CA VAL A 144 2.02 10.21 -19.58
C VAL A 144 2.36 11.65 -19.22
N GLY A 145 2.27 12.03 -17.94
CA GLY A 145 2.72 13.34 -17.44
C GLY A 145 4.12 13.25 -16.83
N HIS A 146 4.19 12.81 -15.58
CA HIS A 146 5.39 12.84 -14.75
C HIS A 146 6.62 12.23 -15.44
N HIS A 147 6.56 10.99 -15.97
CA HIS A 147 7.73 10.39 -16.64
C HIS A 147 8.21 11.11 -17.90
N ILE A 148 7.39 11.95 -18.54
CA ILE A 148 7.78 12.74 -19.72
C ILE A 148 8.38 14.08 -19.29
N TYR A 149 7.84 14.70 -18.25
CA TYR A 149 8.14 16.08 -17.85
C TYR A 149 8.82 16.22 -16.48
N VAL A 150 9.21 15.12 -15.84
CA VAL A 150 9.81 15.10 -14.48
C VAL A 150 10.93 16.14 -14.36
N ALA A 151 10.92 16.87 -13.24
CA ALA A 151 11.86 17.96 -12.95
C ALA A 151 11.75 19.16 -13.93
N THR A 152 10.56 19.40 -14.48
CA THR A 152 10.23 20.62 -15.24
C THR A 152 8.89 21.19 -14.77
N ASP A 153 8.65 22.47 -15.03
CA ASP A 153 7.39 23.17 -14.70
C ASP A 153 6.14 22.58 -15.37
N LYS A 154 6.32 21.66 -16.33
CA LYS A 154 5.22 20.95 -17.01
C LYS A 154 4.76 19.71 -16.27
N ASP A 155 5.52 19.25 -15.29
CA ASP A 155 5.12 18.13 -14.45
C ASP A 155 4.32 18.62 -13.24
N GLY A 156 3.04 18.24 -13.18
CA GLY A 156 2.17 18.60 -12.06
C GLY A 156 2.58 17.99 -10.71
N ASP A 157 3.44 16.98 -10.71
CA ASP A 157 4.02 16.39 -9.50
C ASP A 157 5.35 17.05 -9.08
N THR A 158 5.93 17.91 -9.93
CA THR A 158 7.15 18.66 -9.61
C THR A 158 6.76 19.98 -8.93
N ALA A 159 7.36 20.25 -7.76
CA ALA A 159 7.18 21.54 -7.11
C ALA A 159 7.82 22.66 -7.97
N PRO A 160 7.13 23.80 -8.17
CA PRO A 160 7.63 24.93 -8.96
C PRO A 160 8.83 25.64 -8.30
#